data_AF-A0A920L7K6-F1
#
_entry.id   AF-A0A920L7K6-F1
#
_cell.length_a   1.000
_cell.length_b   1.000
_cell.length_c   1.000
_cell.angle_alpha   90.00
_cell.angle_beta   90.00
_cell.angle_gamma   90.00
#
_symmetry.space_group_name_H-M   'P 1'
#
loop_
_entity.id
_entity.type
_entity.pdbx_description
1 polymer ?
#
loop_
_entity_poly.entity_id
_entity_poly.type
_entity_poly.pdbx_seq_one_letter_code
_entity_poly.pdbx_strand_id
1 'polypeptide(L)'
;MIDPIRFISNESSGQMGCEIADAFHEQGAEVILIKGISKFSTRNNVCEIEATSAEQMLRSIENNIDGSDIFISTAAVVDFIPESKEKQN
;
A
#
# COMPACT_ATOMS: atom_id res chain seq x y z
N MET A 1 6.96 -5.33 23.74
CA MET A 1 5.87 -4.32 23.81
C MET A 1 6.19 -3.22 22.82
N ILE A 2 5.33 -3.03 21.83
CA ILE A 2 5.41 -1.92 20.87
C ILE A 2 4.51 -0.81 21.42
N ASP A 3 5.08 0.38 21.57
CA ASP A 3 4.39 1.56 22.09
C ASP A 3 3.70 2.34 20.96
N PRO A 4 2.92 3.41 21.27
CA PRO A 4 2.21 4.18 20.26
C PRO A 4 3.08 4.86 19.19
N ILE A 5 4.40 4.93 19.37
CA ILE A 5 5.33 5.63 18.47
C ILE A 5 6.02 4.61 17.54
N ARG A 6 6.21 3.37 17.98
CA ARG A 6 6.91 2.33 17.24
C ARG A 6 5.95 1.48 16.42
N PHE A 7 6.40 1.02 15.26
CA PHE A 7 5.68 0.08 14.41
C PHE A 7 6.64 -0.94 13.79
N ILE A 8 6.12 -2.11 13.41
CA ILE A 8 6.86 -3.09 12.60
C ILE A 8 6.55 -2.79 11.14
N SER A 9 7.59 -2.63 10.32
CA SER A 9 7.47 -2.45 8.87
C SER A 9 8.58 -3.23 8.18
N ASN A 10 8.32 -3.70 6.97
CA ASN A 10 9.38 -4.07 6.04
C ASN A 10 9.90 -2.80 5.36
N GLU A 11 11.21 -2.72 5.16
CA GLU A 11 11.81 -1.61 4.42
C GLU A 11 11.49 -1.78 2.93
N SER A 12 10.72 -0.84 2.38
CA SER A 12 10.47 -0.73 0.95
C SER A 12 10.29 0.73 0.59
N SER A 13 10.91 1.17 -0.50
CA SER A 13 10.73 2.53 -1.00
C SER A 13 9.37 2.75 -1.65
N GLY A 14 8.74 1.69 -2.17
CA GLY A 14 7.51 1.80 -2.99
C GLY A 14 7.71 2.38 -4.39
N GLN A 15 8.96 2.73 -4.78
CA GLN A 15 9.26 3.36 -6.07
C GLN A 15 8.84 2.46 -7.24
N MET A 16 9.18 1.17 -7.20
CA MET A 16 8.84 0.23 -8.27
C MET A 16 7.32 0.15 -8.50
N GLY A 17 6.51 0.12 -7.43
CA GLY A 17 5.05 0.09 -7.54
C GLY A 17 4.50 1.35 -8.22
N CYS A 18 5.07 2.53 -7.92
CA CYS A 18 4.69 3.79 -8.56
C CYS A 18 5.03 3.79 -10.05
N GLU A 19 6.25 3.37 -10.43
CA GLU A 19 6.67 3.35 -11.85
C GLU A 19 5.86 2.32 -12.67
N ILE A 20 5.47 1.19 -12.08
CA ILE A 20 4.58 0.23 -12.72
C ILE A 20 3.20 0.87 -12.95
N ALA A 21 2.64 1.53 -11.93
CA ALA A 21 1.34 2.19 -12.04
C ALA A 21 1.34 3.28 -13.13
N ASP A 22 2.39 4.10 -13.18
CA ASP A 22 2.59 5.08 -14.25
C ASP A 22 2.64 4.41 -15.63
N ALA A 23 3.43 3.35 -15.79
CA ALA A 23 3.58 2.66 -17.06
C ALA A 23 2.24 2.08 -17.57
N PHE A 24 1.42 1.50 -16.68
CA PHE A 24 0.08 1.01 -17.07
C PHE A 24 -0.87 2.15 -17.44
N HIS A 25 -0.87 3.23 -16.67
CA HIS A 25 -1.68 4.40 -16.95
C HIS A 25 -1.31 5.05 -18.30
N GLU A 26 -0.02 5.13 -18.62
CA GLU A 26 0.48 5.63 -19.91
C GLU A 26 0.04 4.75 -21.11
N GLN A 27 -0.22 3.47 -20.88
CA GLN A 27 -0.81 2.57 -21.88
C GLN A 27 -2.34 2.62 -21.92
N GLY A 28 -2.97 3.53 -21.17
CA GLY A 28 -4.41 3.76 -21.16
C GLY A 28 -5.20 2.88 -20.18
N ALA A 29 -4.53 2.19 -19.25
CA ALA A 29 -5.23 1.45 -18.22
C ALA A 29 -5.81 2.40 -17.15
N GLU A 30 -6.96 2.04 -16.61
CA GLU A 30 -7.44 2.58 -15.33
C GLU A 30 -6.66 1.90 -14.21
N VAL A 31 -5.98 2.70 -13.39
CA VAL A 31 -5.05 2.18 -12.37
C VAL A 31 -5.44 2.70 -11.00
N ILE A 32 -5.53 1.78 -10.05
CA ILE A 32 -5.64 2.05 -8.62
C ILE A 32 -4.35 1.55 -7.97
N LEU A 33 -3.55 2.48 -7.43
CA LEU A 33 -2.34 2.18 -6.68
C LEU A 33 -2.62 2.21 -5.19
N ILE A 34 -2.64 1.05 -4.54
CA ILE A 34 -2.68 0.95 -3.09
C ILE A 34 -1.23 0.84 -2.58
N LYS A 35 -0.79 1.79 -1.74
CA LYS A 35 0.59 1.83 -1.24
C LYS A 35 0.67 2.16 0.25
N GLY A 36 1.75 1.70 0.89
CA GLY A 36 2.11 2.12 2.25
C GLY A 36 2.76 3.50 2.30
N ILE A 37 3.32 3.84 3.47
CA ILE A 37 4.05 5.10 3.67
C ILE A 37 5.25 5.15 2.71
N SER A 38 5.23 6.09 1.78
CA SER A 38 6.31 6.30 0.82
C SER A 38 6.44 7.77 0.46
N LYS A 39 7.67 8.21 0.19
CA LYS A 39 7.97 9.54 -0.38
C LYS A 39 7.80 9.57 -1.90
N PHE A 40 7.67 8.41 -2.53
CA PHE A 40 7.48 8.27 -3.97
C PHE A 40 5.97 8.28 -4.28
N SER A 41 5.60 8.99 -5.33
CA SER A 41 4.25 9.01 -5.90
C SER A 41 4.36 8.73 -7.40
N THR A 42 3.24 8.41 -8.03
CA THR A 42 3.12 8.39 -9.48
C THR A 42 3.37 9.79 -10.04
N ARG A 43 3.89 9.84 -11.26
CA ARG A 43 4.10 11.08 -12.03
C ARG A 43 2.82 11.50 -12.73
N ASN A 44 1.97 10.54 -13.05
CA ASN A 44 0.67 10.75 -13.66
C ASN A 44 -0.45 10.80 -12.60
N ASN A 45 -1.64 11.22 -13.03
CA ASN A 45 -2.81 11.33 -12.17
C ASN A 45 -3.49 9.97 -11.97
N VAL A 46 -2.78 9.04 -11.33
CA VAL A 46 -3.27 7.73 -10.93
C VAL A 46 -4.07 7.85 -9.63
N CYS A 47 -5.10 7.00 -9.45
CA CYS A 47 -5.80 6.92 -8.18
C CYS A 47 -4.89 6.26 -7.13
N GLU A 48 -4.35 7.06 -6.20
CA GLU A 48 -3.52 6.55 -5.10
C GLU A 48 -4.35 6.40 -3.81
N ILE A 49 -4.21 5.25 -3.15
CA ILE A 49 -4.81 4.95 -1.84
C ILE A 49 -3.69 4.63 -0.86
N GLU A 50 -3.57 5.41 0.20
CA GLU A 50 -2.59 5.15 1.26
C GLU A 50 -3.15 4.16 2.29
N ALA A 51 -2.36 3.11 2.58
CA ALA A 51 -2.68 2.07 3.55
C ALA A 51 -1.47 1.80 4.46
N THR A 52 -1.51 2.35 5.67
CA THR A 52 -0.36 2.38 6.61
C THR A 52 -0.22 1.15 7.49
N SER A 53 -1.18 0.21 7.42
CA SER A 53 -1.13 -1.06 8.15
C SER A 53 -1.57 -2.21 7.26
N ALA A 54 -1.17 -3.43 7.61
CA ALA A 54 -1.57 -4.63 6.88
C ALA A 54 -3.10 -4.78 6.80
N GLU A 55 -3.83 -4.45 7.86
CA GLU A 55 -5.29 -4.49 7.89
C GLU A 55 -5.92 -3.45 6.97
N GLN A 56 -5.41 -2.21 6.98
CA GLN A 56 -5.86 -1.17 6.04
C GLN A 56 -5.59 -1.59 4.60
N MET A 57 -4.42 -2.19 4.34
CA MET A 57 -4.03 -2.61 3.00
C MET A 57 -4.95 -3.71 2.48
N LEU A 58 -5.22 -4.73 3.31
CA LEU A 58 -6.16 -5.80 2.97
C LEU A 58 -7.54 -5.23 2.65
N ARG A 59 -8.10 -4.38 3.52
CA ARG A 59 -9.42 -3.77 3.31
C ARG A 59 -9.46 -2.92 2.04
N SER A 60 -8.41 -2.14 1.77
CA SER A 60 -8.33 -1.33 0.54
C SER A 60 -8.29 -2.22 -0.69
N ILE A 61 -7.60 -3.36 -0.64
CA ILE A 61 -7.58 -4.32 -1.74
C ILE A 61 -8.98 -4.93 -1.92
N GLU A 62 -9.58 -5.46 -0.85
CA GLU A 62 -10.92 -6.08 -0.90
C GLU A 62 -11.98 -5.12 -1.46
N ASN A 63 -11.90 -3.82 -1.14
CA ASN A 63 -12.83 -2.82 -1.63
C ASN A 63 -12.66 -2.44 -3.11
N ASN A 64 -11.51 -2.75 -3.73
CA ASN A 64 -11.17 -2.28 -5.08
C ASN A 64 -10.81 -3.41 -6.05
N ILE A 65 -10.65 -4.65 -5.57
CA ILE A 65 -10.23 -5.78 -6.40
C ILE A 65 -11.37 -6.30 -7.29
N ASP A 66 -12.62 -6.15 -6.85
CA ASP A 66 -13.79 -6.56 -7.62
C ASP A 66 -13.88 -5.75 -8.92
N GLY A 67 -13.86 -6.46 -10.06
CA GLY A 67 -13.87 -5.84 -11.39
C GLY A 67 -12.49 -5.46 -11.95
N SER A 68 -11.41 -5.69 -11.20
CA SER A 68 -10.05 -5.52 -11.72
C SER A 68 -9.65 -6.68 -12.63
N ASP A 69 -9.13 -6.38 -13.83
CA ASP A 69 -8.60 -7.41 -14.75
C ASP A 69 -7.22 -7.94 -14.33
N ILE A 70 -6.42 -7.11 -13.65
CA ILE A 70 -5.04 -7.41 -13.28
C ILE A 70 -4.79 -6.97 -11.84
N PHE A 71 -4.22 -7.86 -11.04
CA PHE A 71 -3.73 -7.55 -9.70
C PHE A 71 -2.21 -7.74 -9.62
N ILE A 72 -1.48 -6.69 -9.22
CA ILE A 72 -0.02 -6.70 -9.10
C ILE A 72 0.38 -6.46 -7.64
N SER A 73 0.78 -7.51 -6.94
CA SER A 73 1.14 -7.45 -5.52
C SER A 73 2.63 -7.12 -5.32
N THR A 74 3.00 -5.85 -5.37
CA THR A 74 4.39 -5.38 -5.15
C THR A 74 4.68 -4.88 -3.73
N ALA A 75 3.64 -4.66 -2.92
CA ALA A 75 3.81 -4.11 -1.57
C ALA A 75 4.54 -5.10 -0.64
N ALA A 76 5.48 -4.59 0.14
CA ALA A 76 6.20 -5.37 1.16
C ALA A 76 5.40 -5.41 2.47
N VAL A 77 4.27 -6.11 2.47
CA VAL A 77 3.40 -6.22 3.64
C VAL A 77 4.08 -7.06 4.73
N VAL A 78 3.90 -6.67 5.99
CA VAL A 78 4.42 -7.44 7.13
C VAL A 78 3.59 -8.69 7.37
N ASP A 79 4.24 -9.82 7.63
CA ASP A 79 3.57 -11.10 7.90
C ASP A 79 3.00 -11.20 9.32
N PHE A 80 3.55 -10.41 10.26
CA PHE A 80 3.20 -10.47 11.68
C PHE A 80 2.84 -9.09 12.22
N ILE A 81 1.81 -9.08 13.06
CA ILE A 81 1.41 -7.91 13.84
C ILE A 81 1.57 -8.23 15.34
N PRO A 82 1.95 -7.25 16.18
CA PRO A 82 1.99 -7.45 17.62
C PRO A 82 0.60 -7.81 18.14
N GLU A 83 0.53 -8.87 18.94
CA GLU A 83 -0.71 -9.31 19.59
C GLU A 83 -1.27 -8.24 20.55
N SER A 84 -0.39 -7.54 21.25
CA SER A 84 -0.75 -6.44 22.16
C SER A 84 -0.14 -5.12 21.71
N LYS A 85 -0.98 -4.09 21.51
CA LYS A 85 -0.57 -2.69 21.31
C LYS A 85 -0.92 -1.91 22.58
N GLU A 86 0.03 -1.19 23.15
CA GLU A 86 -0.31 -0.26 24.24
C GLU A 86 -1.08 0.94 23.68
N LYS A 87 -2.23 1.24 24.28
CA LYS A 87 -2.97 2.47 23.97
C LYS A 87 -2.36 3.62 24.76
N GLN A 88 -2.21 4.77 24.11
CA GLN A 88 -1.84 6.00 24.79
C GLN A 88 -2.97 6.39 25.76
N ASN A 89 -2.64 6.55 27.05
CA ASN A 89 -3.50 7.19 28.04
C ASN A 89 -3.41 8.71 27.90
#